data_AF-A0A838W2A3-F1
#
_entry.id   AF-A0A838W2A3-F1
#
_cell.length_a   1.000
_cell.length_b   1.000
_cell.length_c   1.000
_cell.angle_alpha   90.00
_cell.angle_beta   90.00
_cell.angle_gamma   90.00
#
_symmetry.space_group_name_H-M   'P 1'
#
loop_
_entity.id
_entity.type
_entity.pdbx_description
1 polymer ?
#
loop_
_entity_poly.entity_id
_entity_poly.type
_entity_poly.pdbx_seq_one_letter_code
_entity_poly.pdbx_strand_id
1 'polypeptide(L)'
;MIAYLNDTVHNFVGTLKQKWESLDVSHSWYGPLLLYGGLGLITGFLFKYLARPILWIILGTVLILWLLNTFNLVSIHYDAITSFFGFPSTANFQEALNGYLAWAQAHMAESIAFAVGFFISWTFA
;
A
#
# COMPACT_ATOMS: atom_id res chain seq x y z
N MET A 1 15.18 4.72 16.34
CA MET A 1 14.15 4.27 15.38
C MET A 1 12.95 5.22 15.34
N ILE A 2 12.34 5.58 16.48
CA ILE A 2 11.18 6.51 16.53
C ILE A 2 11.52 7.93 16.03
N ALA A 3 12.68 8.49 16.42
CA ALA A 3 13.10 9.82 15.95
C ALA A 3 13.31 9.89 14.43
N TYR A 4 13.88 8.84 13.84
CA TYR A 4 14.13 8.75 12.40
C TYR A 4 12.83 8.66 11.59
N LEU A 5 11.82 7.97 12.15
CA LEU A 5 10.48 7.91 11.57
C LEU A 5 9.82 9.30 11.59
N ASN A 6 9.97 10.02 12.71
CA ASN A 6 9.40 11.36 12.87
C ASN A 6 10.02 12.37 11.88
N ASP A 7 11.34 12.34 11.71
CA ASP A 7 12.04 13.22 10.75
C ASP A 7 11.68 12.89 9.30
N THR A 8 11.53 11.59 8.98
CA THR A 8 11.09 11.14 7.64
C THR A 8 9.69 11.63 7.32
N VAL A 9 8.76 11.53 8.29
CA VAL A 9 7.39 12.03 8.14
C VAL A 9 7.37 13.55 8.02
N HIS A 10 8.18 14.26 8.81
CA HIS A 10 8.20 15.72 8.78
C HIS A 10 8.76 16.27 7.46
N ASN A 11 9.83 15.65 6.95
CA ASN A 11 10.41 15.97 5.64
C ASN A 11 9.45 15.61 4.49
N PHE A 12 8.72 14.50 4.61
CA PHE A 12 7.67 14.14 3.65
C PHE A 12 6.60 15.23 3.59
N VAL A 13 6.03 15.62 4.74
CA VAL A 13 4.99 16.67 4.82
C VAL A 13 5.49 18.01 4.28
N GLY A 14 6.73 18.41 4.57
CA GLY A 14 7.33 19.62 4.01
C GLY A 14 7.41 19.58 2.48
N THR A 15 7.83 18.45 1.93
CA THR A 15 7.93 18.24 0.47
C THR A 15 6.54 18.22 -0.19
N LEU A 16 5.53 17.66 0.49
CA LEU A 16 4.13 17.68 0.02
C LEU A 16 3.63 19.11 -0.12
N LYS A 17 3.88 19.94 0.89
CA LYS A 17 3.43 21.33 0.91
C LYS A 17 4.05 22.13 -0.25
N GLN A 18 5.35 21.95 -0.47
CA GLN A 18 6.06 22.63 -1.54
C GLN A 18 5.57 22.18 -2.93
N LYS A 19 5.36 20.87 -3.15
CA LYS A 19 4.86 20.35 -4.43
C LYS A 19 3.44 20.82 -4.72
N TRP A 20 2.60 20.87 -3.69
CA TRP A 20 1.22 21.38 -3.79
C TRP A 20 1.18 22.85 -4.23
N GLU A 21 2.06 23.69 -3.68
CA GLU A 21 2.16 25.10 -4.06
C GLU A 21 2.73 25.29 -5.48
N SER A 22 3.52 24.34 -5.99
CA SER A 22 4.10 24.37 -7.34
C SER A 22 3.25 23.68 -8.43
N LEU A 23 2.10 23.12 -8.07
CA LEU A 23 1.22 22.40 -8.99
C LEU A 23 0.46 23.42 -9.85
N ASP A 24 1.10 23.85 -10.93
CA ASP A 24 0.48 24.66 -11.97
C ASP A 24 -0.54 23.78 -12.73
N VAL A 25 -1.80 24.20 -12.70
CA VAL A 25 -2.97 23.39 -13.02
C VAL A 25 -3.18 23.32 -14.54
N SER A 26 -2.25 22.68 -15.24
CA SER A 26 -2.34 22.36 -16.67
C SER A 26 -3.38 21.28 -16.92
N HIS A 27 -4.36 21.52 -17.82
CA HIS A 27 -5.55 20.69 -18.12
C HIS A 27 -5.30 19.18 -18.41
N SER A 28 -4.06 18.72 -18.62
CA SER A 28 -3.71 17.31 -18.84
C SER A 28 -3.78 16.40 -17.61
N TRP A 29 -3.86 16.97 -16.40
CA TRP A 29 -3.87 16.26 -15.11
C TRP A 29 -5.19 15.57 -14.72
N TYR A 30 -6.33 15.95 -15.31
CA TYR A 30 -7.65 15.46 -14.88
C TYR A 30 -7.90 13.98 -15.21
N GLY A 31 -7.36 13.49 -16.32
CA GLY A 31 -7.54 12.11 -16.77
C GLY A 31 -7.00 11.08 -15.77
N PRO A 32 -5.72 11.17 -15.38
CA PRO A 32 -5.13 10.33 -14.35
C PRO A 32 -5.89 10.43 -13.02
N LEU A 33 -6.21 11.65 -12.56
CA LEU A 33 -6.92 11.85 -11.28
C LEU A 33 -8.27 11.13 -11.21
N LEU A 34 -9.07 11.20 -12.27
CA LEU A 34 -10.36 10.51 -12.33
C LEU A 34 -10.19 8.99 -12.37
N LEU A 35 -9.17 8.50 -13.07
CA LEU A 35 -8.91 7.07 -13.18
C LEU A 35 -8.42 6.49 -11.85
N TYR A 36 -7.46 7.15 -11.19
CA TYR A 36 -6.98 6.75 -9.86
C TYR A 36 -8.04 6.96 -8.78
N GLY A 37 -8.82 8.04 -8.84
CA GLY A 37 -9.97 8.24 -7.94
C GLY A 37 -11.06 7.18 -8.12
N GLY A 38 -11.36 6.80 -9.36
CA GLY A 38 -12.29 5.71 -9.68
C GLY A 38 -11.80 4.35 -9.20
N LEU A 39 -10.51 4.05 -9.39
CA LEU A 39 -9.88 2.86 -8.82
C LEU A 39 -9.91 2.87 -7.30
N GLY A 40 -9.71 4.04 -6.68
CA GLY A 40 -9.88 4.26 -5.25
C GLY A 40 -11.29 3.88 -4.79
N LEU A 41 -12.32 4.37 -5.47
CA LEU A 41 -13.72 4.04 -5.15
C LEU A 41 -13.97 2.53 -5.26
N ILE A 42 -13.57 1.90 -6.37
CA ILE A 42 -13.77 0.46 -6.59
C ILE A 42 -13.05 -0.36 -5.50
N THR A 43 -11.79 -0.04 -5.23
CA THR A 43 -11.01 -0.73 -4.19
C THR A 43 -11.55 -0.49 -2.80
N GLY A 44 -12.02 0.72 -2.47
CA GLY A 44 -12.67 1.03 -1.19
C GLY A 44 -13.97 0.25 -1.00
N PHE A 45 -14.78 0.12 -2.04
CA PHE A 45 -15.98 -0.71 -2.06
C PHE A 45 -15.63 -2.19 -1.81
N LEU A 46 -14.70 -2.73 -2.60
CA LEU A 46 -14.22 -4.11 -2.45
C LEU A 46 -13.66 -4.34 -1.05
N PHE A 47 -12.89 -3.40 -0.49
CA PHE A 47 -12.34 -3.53 0.83
C PHE A 47 -13.47 -3.55 1.88
N LYS A 48 -14.50 -2.71 1.77
CA LYS A 48 -15.59 -2.71 2.77
C LYS A 48 -16.30 -4.06 2.90
N TYR A 49 -16.54 -4.74 1.77
CA TYR A 49 -17.28 -5.99 1.74
C TYR A 49 -16.40 -7.24 1.79
N LEU A 50 -15.20 -7.21 1.20
CA LEU A 50 -14.28 -8.35 1.13
C LEU A 50 -13.09 -8.28 2.09
N ALA A 51 -12.75 -7.13 2.71
CA ALA A 51 -11.58 -7.06 3.59
C ALA A 51 -11.73 -7.95 4.82
N ARG A 52 -12.92 -8.05 5.41
CA ARG A 52 -13.15 -8.94 6.56
C ARG A 52 -12.82 -10.40 6.22
N PRO A 53 -13.48 -11.05 5.24
CA PRO A 53 -13.17 -12.44 4.93
C PRO A 53 -11.74 -12.62 4.43
N ILE A 54 -11.19 -11.70 3.63
CA ILE A 54 -9.80 -11.80 3.14
C ILE A 54 -8.80 -11.69 4.30
N LEU A 55 -8.98 -10.76 5.23
CA LEU A 55 -8.11 -10.64 6.41
C LEU A 55 -8.19 -11.89 7.28
N TRP A 56 -9.38 -12.44 7.51
CA TRP A 56 -9.53 -13.70 8.25
C TRP A 56 -8.87 -14.88 7.55
N ILE A 57 -8.95 -14.96 6.21
CA ILE A 57 -8.25 -15.98 5.43
C ILE A 57 -6.75 -15.82 5.56
N ILE A 58 -6.20 -14.61 5.35
CA ILE A 58 -4.76 -14.36 5.44
C ILE A 58 -4.25 -14.68 6.85
N LEU A 59 -4.90 -14.15 7.89
CA LEU A 59 -4.54 -14.44 9.29
C LEU A 59 -4.65 -15.93 9.60
N GLY A 60 -5.73 -16.58 9.16
CA GLY A 60 -5.93 -18.01 9.34
C GLY A 60 -4.84 -18.83 8.66
N THR A 61 -4.49 -18.52 7.41
CA THR A 61 -3.43 -19.20 6.67
C THR A 61 -2.07 -19.00 7.34
N VAL A 62 -1.72 -17.77 7.74
CA VAL A 62 -0.45 -17.51 8.45
C VAL A 62 -0.40 -18.27 9.78
N LEU A 63 -1.51 -18.29 10.53
CA LEU A 63 -1.59 -18.97 11.83
C LEU A 63 -1.53 -20.51 11.68
N ILE A 64 -2.19 -21.06 10.66
CA ILE A 64 -2.11 -22.49 10.32
C ILE A 64 -0.69 -22.86 9.91
N LEU A 65 -0.06 -22.08 9.03
CA LEU A 65 1.33 -22.31 8.61
C LEU A 65 2.29 -22.24 9.81
N TRP A 66 2.09 -21.27 10.71
CA TRP A 66 2.88 -21.15 11.93
C TRP A 66 2.72 -22.36 12.87
N LEU A 67 1.49 -22.86 13.05
CA LEU A 67 1.22 -24.07 13.83
C LEU A 67 1.88 -25.30 13.19
N LEU A 68 1.71 -25.51 11.89
CA LEU A 68 2.29 -26.65 11.17
C LEU A 68 3.82 -26.67 11.24
N ASN A 69 4.46 -25.50 11.22
CA ASN A 69 5.90 -25.36 11.41
C ASN A 69 6.32 -25.62 12.87
N THR A 70 5.59 -25.08 13.86
CA THR A 70 5.91 -25.23 15.29
C THR A 70 5.81 -26.68 15.77
N PHE A 71 4.85 -27.44 15.23
CA PHE A 71 4.69 -28.86 15.53
C PHE A 71 5.53 -29.78 14.63
N ASN A 72 6.42 -29.24 13.78
CA ASN A 72 7.24 -29.99 12.82
C ASN A 72 6.43 -30.95 11.91
N LEU A 73 5.16 -30.62 11.67
CA LEU A 73 4.27 -31.44 10.84
C LEU A 73 4.56 -31.22 9.34
N VAL A 74 5.07 -30.04 8.97
CA VAL A 74 5.43 -29.66 7.59
C VAL A 74 6.66 -28.76 7.62
N SER A 75 7.71 -29.08 6.85
CA SER A 75 8.83 -28.16 6.65
C SER A 75 8.48 -27.15 5.56
N ILE A 76 8.26 -25.89 5.97
CA ILE A 76 7.91 -24.81 5.04
C ILE A 76 9.18 -24.40 4.31
N HIS A 77 9.29 -24.78 3.03
CA HIS A 77 10.33 -24.32 2.14
C HIS A 77 9.95 -22.93 1.61
N TYR A 78 10.48 -21.88 2.26
CA TYR A 78 10.21 -20.49 1.89
C TYR A 78 10.64 -20.15 0.45
N ASP A 79 11.56 -20.93 -0.12
CA ASP A 79 12.03 -20.80 -1.52
C ASP A 79 10.91 -21.03 -2.55
N ALA A 80 9.94 -21.90 -2.24
CA ALA A 80 8.80 -22.12 -3.12
C ALA A 80 7.85 -20.92 -3.11
N ILE A 81 7.65 -20.30 -1.94
CA ILE A 81 6.79 -19.12 -1.77
C ILE A 81 7.37 -17.92 -2.52
N THR A 82 8.69 -17.70 -2.42
CA THR A 82 9.38 -16.63 -3.14
C THR A 82 9.37 -16.86 -4.66
N SER A 83 9.49 -18.10 -5.13
CA SER A 83 9.40 -18.43 -6.55
C SER A 83 7.99 -18.24 -7.15
N PHE A 84 6.93 -18.53 -6.39
CA PHE A 84 5.55 -18.48 -6.88
C PHE A 84 4.96 -17.07 -6.82
N PHE A 85 5.28 -16.30 -5.77
CA PHE A 85 4.84 -14.91 -5.64
C PHE A 85 5.79 -13.90 -6.30
N GLY A 86 6.98 -14.34 -6.72
CA GLY A 86 7.97 -13.47 -7.36
C GLY A 86 8.54 -12.40 -6.43
N PHE A 87 8.38 -12.53 -5.10
CA PHE A 87 9.00 -11.60 -4.17
C PHE A 87 10.50 -11.89 -4.08
N PRO A 88 11.37 -10.97 -4.52
CA PRO A 88 12.81 -11.14 -4.34
C PRO A 88 13.08 -11.25 -2.84
N SER A 89 13.69 -12.36 -2.42
CA SER A 89 13.98 -12.67 -1.01
C SER A 89 15.04 -11.74 -0.38
N THR A 90 15.41 -10.67 -1.08
CA THR A 90 16.53 -9.78 -0.76
C THR A 90 16.13 -8.31 -0.66
N ALA A 91 14.87 -7.93 -0.95
CA ALA A 91 14.45 -6.56 -0.72
C ALA A 91 14.22 -6.37 0.77
N ASN A 92 15.20 -5.79 1.47
CA ASN A 92 15.00 -5.28 2.82
C ASN A 92 13.69 -4.49 2.84
N PHE A 93 12.81 -4.75 3.81
CA PHE A 93 11.52 -4.06 3.94
C PHE A 93 11.68 -2.53 3.84
N GLN A 94 12.81 -2.03 4.35
CA GLN A 94 13.19 -0.62 4.29
C GLN A 94 13.46 -0.11 2.86
N GLU A 95 14.10 -0.88 2.00
CA GLU A 95 14.34 -0.52 0.60
C GLU A 95 13.04 -0.53 -0.21
N ALA A 96 12.18 -1.54 0.04
CA ALA A 96 10.85 -1.59 -0.56
C ALA A 96 10.02 -0.37 -0.13
N LEU A 97 9.98 -0.07 1.17
CA LEU A 97 9.23 1.07 1.71
C LEU A 97 9.73 2.40 1.14
N ASN A 98 11.05 2.60 1.06
CA ASN A 98 11.63 3.80 0.47
C ASN A 98 11.28 3.93 -1.02
N GLY A 99 11.29 2.83 -1.78
CA GLY A 99 10.88 2.81 -3.18
C GLY A 99 9.41 3.19 -3.37
N TYR A 100 8.50 2.63 -2.56
CA TYR A 100 7.09 2.99 -2.58
C TYR A 100 6.85 4.45 -2.19
N LEU A 101 7.55 4.96 -1.17
CA LEU A 101 7.43 6.36 -0.75
C LEU A 101 7.95 7.31 -1.83
N ALA A 102 9.07 7.01 -2.48
CA ALA A 102 9.59 7.81 -3.58
C ALA A 102 8.61 7.86 -4.78
N TRP A 103 8.01 6.71 -5.12
CA TRP A 103 6.99 6.64 -6.16
C TRP A 103 5.73 7.45 -5.80
N ALA A 104 5.26 7.35 -4.55
CA ALA A 104 4.11 8.10 -4.06
C ALA A 104 4.36 9.62 -4.03
N GLN A 105 5.58 10.05 -3.71
CA GLN A 105 5.99 11.46 -3.80
C GLN A 105 6.03 11.98 -5.25
N ALA A 106 6.31 11.11 -6.22
CA ALA A 106 6.30 11.44 -7.63
C ALA A 106 4.87 11.54 -8.19
N HIS A 107 3.96 10.66 -7.75
CA HIS A 107 2.56 10.56 -8.21
C HIS A 107 1.59 11.01 -7.10
N MET A 108 1.87 12.19 -6.54
CA MET A 108 1.21 12.68 -5.35
C MET A 108 -0.27 12.98 -5.59
N ALA A 109 -0.60 13.57 -6.73
CA ALA A 109 -1.97 13.92 -7.09
C ALA A 109 -2.83 12.67 -7.30
N GLU A 110 -2.28 11.66 -7.97
CA GLU A 110 -2.90 10.36 -8.21
C GLU A 110 -3.11 9.59 -6.90
N SER A 111 -2.11 9.62 -6.01
CA SER A 111 -2.19 8.98 -4.70
C SER A 111 -3.26 9.63 -3.80
N ILE A 112 -3.36 10.96 -3.82
CA ILE A 112 -4.41 11.70 -3.09
C ILE A 112 -5.78 11.41 -3.70
N ALA A 113 -5.91 11.42 -5.04
CA ALA A 113 -7.17 11.11 -5.71
C ALA A 113 -7.66 9.69 -5.38
N PHE A 114 -6.75 8.72 -5.43
CA PHE A 114 -7.03 7.34 -5.03
C PHE A 114 -7.46 7.25 -3.57
N ALA A 115 -6.74 7.89 -2.64
CA ALA A 115 -7.08 7.89 -1.22
C ALA A 115 -8.46 8.51 -0.98
N VAL A 116 -8.77 9.64 -1.61
CA VAL A 116 -10.08 10.30 -1.50
C VAL A 116 -11.18 9.37 -2.03
N GLY A 117 -11.01 8.77 -3.21
CA GLY A 117 -11.95 7.80 -3.75
C GLY A 117 -12.14 6.60 -2.82
N PHE A 118 -11.06 6.06 -2.29
CA PHE A 118 -11.08 4.95 -1.35
C PHE A 118 -11.87 5.27 -0.08
N PHE A 119 -11.58 6.40 0.57
CA PHE A 119 -12.26 6.80 1.80
C PHE A 119 -13.73 7.13 1.59
N ILE A 120 -14.07 7.76 0.46
CA ILE A 120 -15.47 8.01 0.10
C ILE A 120 -16.20 6.67 -0.01
N SER A 121 -15.70 5.72 -0.79
CA SER A 121 -16.39 4.44 -0.94
C SER A 121 -16.40 3.62 0.33
N TRP A 122 -15.31 3.61 1.09
CA TRP A 122 -15.25 2.87 2.36
C TRP A 122 -16.26 3.39 3.37
N THR A 123 -16.43 4.72 3.45
CA THR A 123 -17.31 5.35 4.43
C THR A 123 -18.77 5.27 3.99
N PHE A 124 -19.06 5.58 2.72
CA PHE A 124 -20.41 5.83 2.24
C PHE A 124 -21.04 4.69 1.42
N ALA A 125 -20.27 3.76 0.85
CA ALA A 125 -20.85 2.62 0.14
C ALA A 125 -21.33 1.54 1.11
#